data_AF-A0ABD5VRY3-F1
#
_entry.id   AF-A0ABD5VRY3-F1
#
_cell.length_a   1.000
_cell.length_b   1.000
_cell.length_c   1.000
_cell.angle_alpha   90.00
_cell.angle_beta   90.00
_cell.angle_gamma   90.00
#
_symmetry.space_group_name_H-M   'P 1'
#
loop_
_entity.id
_entity.type
_entity.pdbx_description
1 polymer ?
#
loop_
_entity_poly.entity_id
_entity_poly.type
_entity_poly.pdbx_seq_one_letter_code
_entity_poly.pdbx_strand_id
1 'polypeptide(L)'
;MARYWVEQDWTAFVTLHSSADGTARSQAKGDVENVLAGIVATERITDWDIVDVKVSEHPMAPFEPFTIAVSGTVTVVVDAADADAAGDDGATVIEDALSVLEDVNFTSTPAVTPVGA
;
A
#
# COMPACT_ATOMS: atom_id res chain seq x y z
N MET A 1 11.24 -15.06 21.09
CA MET A 1 10.64 -14.18 20.07
C MET A 1 11.79 -13.58 19.31
N ALA A 2 11.72 -13.70 17.99
CA ALA A 2 12.64 -13.08 17.05
C ALA A 2 11.88 -12.01 16.26
N ARG A 3 12.62 -11.04 15.75
CA ARG A 3 12.06 -9.93 15.01
C ARG A 3 12.13 -10.22 13.51
N TYR A 4 11.07 -9.94 12.78
CA TYR A 4 10.97 -10.22 11.34
C TYR A 4 10.47 -9.00 10.57
N TRP A 5 11.12 -8.72 9.44
CA TRP A 5 10.58 -7.88 8.38
C TRP A 5 9.51 -8.68 7.63
N VAL A 6 8.35 -8.07 7.42
CA VAL A 6 7.29 -8.64 6.61
C VAL A 6 6.93 -7.63 5.53
N GLU A 7 7.10 -8.04 4.28
CA GLU A 7 6.84 -7.24 3.10
C GLU A 7 5.67 -7.81 2.31
N GLN A 8 4.82 -6.94 1.78
CA GLN A 8 3.72 -7.35 0.91
C GLN A 8 3.40 -6.30 -0.15
N ASP A 9 3.13 -6.78 -1.37
CA ASP A 9 2.72 -5.91 -2.48
C ASP A 9 1.22 -5.69 -2.46
N TRP A 10 0.82 -4.46 -2.76
CA TRP A 10 -0.56 -4.02 -2.75
C TRP A 10 -0.87 -3.14 -3.97
N THR A 11 -2.15 -3.03 -4.27
CA THR A 11 -2.69 -2.07 -5.25
C THR A 11 -3.93 -1.43 -4.66
N ALA A 12 -4.00 -0.10 -4.66
CA ALA A 12 -5.16 0.68 -4.27
C ALA A 12 -5.76 1.40 -5.48
N PHE A 13 -7.06 1.62 -5.49
CA PHE A 13 -7.73 2.38 -6.54
C PHE A 13 -8.21 3.73 -6.01
N VAL A 14 -7.73 4.80 -6.64
CA VAL A 14 -8.10 6.18 -6.29
C VAL A 14 -9.00 6.73 -7.38
N THR A 15 -10.20 7.15 -7.00
CA THR A 15 -11.14 7.81 -7.90
C THR A 15 -11.06 9.32 -7.72
N LEU A 16 -10.75 10.06 -8.80
CA LEU A 16 -10.55 11.51 -8.72
C LEU A 16 -11.01 12.26 -9.96
N HIS A 17 -11.57 13.44 -9.75
CA HIS A 17 -11.93 14.37 -10.81
C HIS A 17 -10.71 15.20 -11.21
N SER A 18 -10.09 14.83 -12.32
CA SER A 18 -8.97 15.56 -12.91
C SER A 18 -9.27 15.90 -14.35
N SER A 19 -8.65 16.96 -14.87
CA SER A 19 -8.78 17.39 -16.26
C SER A 19 -7.85 16.65 -17.22
N ALA A 20 -6.86 15.89 -16.71
CA ALA A 20 -5.87 15.19 -17.53
C ALA A 20 -5.21 14.02 -16.80
N ASP A 21 -4.80 12.99 -17.57
CA ASP A 21 -4.20 11.75 -17.07
C ASP A 21 -2.96 11.97 -16.21
N GLY A 22 -2.02 12.80 -16.67
CA GLY A 22 -0.77 13.05 -15.96
C GLY A 22 -1.01 13.75 -14.62
N THR A 23 -1.95 14.69 -14.60
CA THR A 23 -2.40 15.35 -13.38
C THR A 23 -3.13 14.36 -12.46
N ALA A 24 -3.96 13.49 -13.02
CA ALA A 24 -4.70 12.49 -12.26
C ALA A 24 -3.77 11.52 -11.53
N ARG A 25 -2.77 10.98 -12.25
CA ARG A 25 -1.75 10.09 -11.67
C ARG A 25 -0.94 10.79 -10.58
N SER A 26 -0.54 12.04 -10.81
CA SER A 26 0.28 12.78 -9.83
C SER A 26 -0.51 13.07 -8.54
N GLN A 27 -1.81 13.42 -8.66
CA GLN A 27 -2.68 13.61 -7.51
C GLN A 27 -2.91 12.30 -6.75
N ALA A 28 -3.28 11.23 -7.47
CA ALA A 28 -3.48 9.90 -6.85
C ALA A 28 -2.25 9.43 -6.09
N LYS A 29 -1.06 9.59 -6.69
CA LYS A 29 0.21 9.28 -6.03
C LYS A 29 0.37 10.09 -4.74
N GLY A 30 0.24 11.41 -4.82
CA GLY A 30 0.41 12.30 -3.67
C GLY A 30 -0.59 12.03 -2.54
N ASP A 31 -1.84 11.72 -2.86
CA ASP A 31 -2.85 11.38 -1.87
C ASP A 31 -2.49 10.09 -1.13
N VAL A 32 -2.06 9.05 -1.86
CA VAL A 32 -1.62 7.79 -1.27
C VAL A 32 -0.33 7.97 -0.45
N GLU A 33 0.65 8.74 -0.94
CA GLU A 33 1.87 9.06 -0.20
C GLU A 33 1.56 9.76 1.13
N ASN A 34 0.61 10.71 1.13
CA ASN A 34 0.19 11.41 2.35
C ASN A 34 -0.46 10.46 3.36
N VAL A 35 -1.29 9.53 2.90
CA VAL A 35 -1.91 8.52 3.77
C VAL A 35 -0.84 7.59 4.36
N LEU A 36 0.05 7.05 3.52
CA LEU A 36 1.12 6.15 3.97
C LEU A 36 2.08 6.85 4.94
N ALA A 37 2.45 8.11 4.69
CA ALA A 37 3.25 8.91 5.62
C ALA A 37 2.53 9.11 6.97
N GLY A 38 1.20 9.27 6.95
CA GLY A 38 0.39 9.31 8.17
C GLY A 38 0.42 8.00 8.95
N ILE A 39 0.40 6.86 8.26
CA ILE A 39 0.48 5.52 8.89
C ILE A 39 1.87 5.30 9.50
N VAL A 40 2.95 5.66 8.81
CA VAL A 40 4.32 5.59 9.36
C VAL A 40 4.43 6.43 10.64
N ALA A 41 3.83 7.62 10.68
CA ALA A 41 3.82 8.47 11.87
C ALA A 41 3.08 7.84 13.06
N THR A 42 2.23 6.84 12.83
CA THR A 42 1.56 6.04 13.88
C THR A 42 2.28 4.74 14.20
N GLU A 43 3.48 4.52 13.63
CA GLU A 43 4.33 3.33 13.81
C GLU A 43 3.66 2.00 13.43
N ARG A 44 2.59 2.03 12.62
CA ARG A 44 1.90 0.82 12.14
C ARG A 44 2.64 0.14 10.99
N ILE A 45 3.35 0.91 10.17
CA ILE A 45 4.24 0.41 9.13
C ILE A 45 5.62 1.04 9.31
N THR A 46 6.65 0.31 8.90
CA THR A 46 8.04 0.76 9.06
C THR A 46 8.57 1.42 7.79
N ASP A 47 8.15 0.93 6.62
CA ASP A 47 8.55 1.50 5.34
C ASP A 47 7.48 1.22 4.26
N TRP A 48 7.53 1.97 3.17
CA TRP A 48 6.67 1.76 1.99
C TRP A 48 7.33 2.32 0.73
N ASP A 49 7.00 1.74 -0.42
CA ASP A 49 7.39 2.25 -1.74
C ASP A 49 6.22 2.21 -2.71
N ILE A 50 6.12 3.22 -3.58
CA ILE A 50 5.15 3.23 -4.69
C ILE A 50 5.89 2.89 -5.98
N VAL A 51 5.58 1.71 -6.51
CA VAL A 51 6.27 1.10 -7.64
C VAL A 51 5.63 1.51 -8.96
N ASP A 52 4.30 1.67 -9.02
CA ASP A 52 3.58 2.01 -10.26
C ASP A 52 2.34 2.88 -10.01
N VAL A 53 2.04 3.75 -10.98
CA VAL A 53 0.84 4.60 -10.99
C VAL A 53 0.29 4.70 -12.40
N LYS A 54 -0.88 4.10 -12.61
CA LYS A 54 -1.50 3.99 -13.94
C LYS A 54 -2.99 4.31 -13.91
N VAL A 55 -3.50 4.79 -15.04
CA VAL A 55 -4.95 4.89 -15.21
C VAL A 55 -5.51 3.49 -15.35
N SER A 56 -6.40 3.11 -14.43
CA SER A 56 -7.18 1.88 -14.52
C SER A 56 -8.40 2.10 -15.41
N GLU A 57 -9.08 3.24 -15.27
CA GLU A 57 -10.22 3.62 -16.10
C GLU A 57 -10.18 5.11 -16.44
N HIS A 58 -10.38 5.43 -17.72
CA HIS A 58 -10.51 6.80 -18.21
C HIS A 58 -11.97 7.27 -18.12
N PRO A 59 -12.22 8.58 -17.90
CA PRO A 59 -13.54 9.17 -18.02
C PRO A 59 -14.15 8.87 -19.39
N MET A 60 -15.38 8.35 -19.43
CA MET A 60 -16.13 8.15 -20.67
C MET A 60 -16.94 9.40 -21.06
N ALA A 61 -17.14 10.33 -20.13
CA ALA A 61 -17.80 11.61 -20.35
C ALA A 61 -17.03 12.79 -19.71
N PRO A 62 -17.24 14.03 -20.19
CA PRO A 62 -16.79 15.23 -19.48
C PRO A 62 -17.39 15.18 -18.09
N PHE A 63 -16.60 15.38 -17.04
CA PHE A 63 -16.97 15.30 -15.62
C PHE A 63 -16.96 13.92 -14.95
N GLU A 64 -16.79 12.82 -15.70
CA GLU A 64 -16.52 11.53 -15.05
C GLU A 64 -15.10 11.51 -14.44
N PRO A 65 -14.91 10.83 -13.29
CA PRO A 65 -13.61 10.75 -12.65
C PRO A 65 -12.68 9.78 -13.38
N PHE A 66 -11.39 9.93 -13.14
CA PHE A 66 -10.41 8.90 -13.42
C PHE A 66 -10.44 7.88 -12.29
N THR A 67 -10.24 6.60 -12.64
CA THR A 67 -9.84 5.59 -11.66
C THR A 67 -8.36 5.29 -11.89
N ILE A 68 -7.53 5.62 -10.90
CA ILE A 68 -6.08 5.42 -10.93
C ILE A 68 -5.73 4.23 -10.04
N ALA A 69 -5.02 3.25 -10.58
CA ALA A 69 -4.40 2.21 -9.79
C ALA A 69 -3.01 2.68 -9.32
N VAL A 70 -2.79 2.65 -8.01
CA VAL A 70 -1.52 2.92 -7.36
C VAL A 70 -1.04 1.61 -6.75
N SER A 71 0.12 1.13 -7.18
CA SER A 71 0.70 -0.12 -6.70
C SER A 71 1.99 0.15 -5.95
N GLY A 72 2.22 -0.61 -4.89
CA GLY A 72 3.37 -0.43 -4.03
C GLY A 72 3.69 -1.67 -3.22
N THR A 73 4.73 -1.54 -2.40
CA THR A 73 5.14 -2.52 -1.41
C THR A 73 5.09 -1.83 -0.05
N VAL A 74 4.66 -2.57 0.98
CA VAL A 74 4.66 -2.09 2.37
C VAL A 74 5.45 -3.05 3.24
N THR A 75 6.15 -2.49 4.21
CA THR A 75 7.04 -3.23 5.12
C THR A 75 6.65 -2.95 6.56
N VAL A 76 6.45 -4.02 7.33
CA VAL A 76 6.23 -3.95 8.78
C VAL A 76 7.30 -4.75 9.50
N VAL A 77 7.41 -4.50 10.80
CA VAL A 77 8.24 -5.32 11.67
C VAL A 77 7.40 -5.91 12.78
N VAL A 78 7.47 -7.23 12.93
CA VAL A 78 6.75 -7.97 13.97
C VAL A 78 7.71 -8.82 14.79
N ASP A 79 7.38 -9.00 16.07
CA ASP A 79 8.07 -9.93 16.97
C ASP A 79 7.23 -11.22 17.06
N ALA A 80 7.77 -12.33 16.55
CA ALA A 80 7.07 -13.60 16.46
C ALA A 80 7.90 -14.77 17.01
N ALA A 81 7.28 -15.93 17.15
CA ALA A 81 7.95 -17.16 17.57
C ALA A 81 8.83 -17.74 16.45
N ASP A 82 8.36 -17.65 15.20
CA ASP A 82 8.95 -18.19 13.99
C ASP A 82 8.48 -17.40 12.76
N ALA A 83 8.97 -17.75 11.58
CA ALA A 83 8.68 -17.04 10.34
C ALA A 83 7.23 -17.23 9.86
N ASP A 84 6.61 -18.38 10.12
CA ASP A 84 5.22 -18.63 9.73
C ASP A 84 4.29 -17.72 10.56
N ALA A 85 4.47 -17.69 11.88
CA ALA A 85 3.74 -16.78 12.76
C ALA A 85 3.96 -15.31 12.40
N ALA A 86 5.20 -14.92 12.04
CA ALA A 86 5.48 -13.56 11.57
C ALA A 86 4.72 -13.22 10.28
N GLY A 87 4.58 -14.17 9.36
CA GLY A 87 3.82 -13.96 8.13
C GLY A 87 2.35 -13.65 8.39
N ASP A 88 1.70 -14.44 9.26
CA ASP A 88 0.29 -14.24 9.62
C ASP A 88 0.07 -12.93 10.40
N ASP A 89 0.90 -12.68 11.42
CA ASP A 89 0.83 -11.46 12.23
C ASP A 89 1.12 -10.22 11.37
N GLY A 90 2.16 -10.29 10.53
CA GLY A 90 2.56 -9.20 9.64
C GLY A 90 1.50 -8.89 8.59
N ALA A 91 0.88 -9.90 7.97
CA ALA A 91 -0.23 -9.72 7.04
C ALA A 91 -1.39 -8.99 7.70
N THR A 92 -1.77 -9.40 8.92
CA THR A 92 -2.86 -8.76 9.67
C THR A 92 -2.56 -7.29 9.97
N VAL A 93 -1.32 -6.97 10.37
CA VAL A 93 -0.90 -5.58 10.62
C VAL A 93 -0.93 -4.75 9.33
N ILE A 94 -0.45 -5.33 8.22
CA ILE A 94 -0.48 -4.68 6.91
C ILE A 94 -1.93 -4.43 6.46
N GLU A 95 -2.81 -5.41 6.60
CA GLU A 95 -4.23 -5.30 6.29
C GLU A 95 -4.92 -4.19 7.10
N ASP A 96 -4.71 -4.16 8.42
CA ASP A 96 -5.26 -3.09 9.28
C ASP A 96 -4.68 -1.72 8.91
N ALA A 97 -3.38 -1.64 8.66
CA ALA A 97 -2.71 -0.40 8.30
C ALA A 97 -3.23 0.18 6.98
N LEU A 98 -3.38 -0.65 5.94
CA LEU A 98 -3.83 -0.20 4.62
C LEU A 98 -5.36 -0.10 4.51
N SER A 99 -6.14 -0.55 5.51
CA SER A 99 -7.62 -0.46 5.52
C SER A 99 -8.17 0.97 5.41
N VAL A 100 -7.33 1.98 5.64
CA VAL A 100 -7.68 3.40 5.47
C VAL A 100 -7.68 3.85 4.01
N LEU A 101 -7.01 3.10 3.12
CA LEU A 101 -7.06 3.33 1.68
C LEU A 101 -8.30 2.64 1.11
N GLU A 102 -8.88 3.24 0.08
CA GLU A 102 -10.02 2.66 -0.62
C GLU A 102 -9.56 1.56 -1.60
N ASP A 103 -10.31 0.46 -1.63
CA ASP A 103 -10.17 -0.64 -2.60
C ASP A 103 -8.73 -1.20 -2.69
N VAL A 104 -8.15 -1.57 -1.55
CA VAL A 104 -6.83 -2.21 -1.51
C VAL A 104 -6.94 -3.69 -1.81
N ASN A 105 -6.12 -4.17 -2.74
CA ASN A 105 -5.94 -5.58 -3.03
C ASN A 105 -4.46 -5.98 -2.92
N PHE A 106 -4.19 -7.06 -2.18
CA PHE A 106 -2.86 -7.64 -2.07
C PHE A 106 -2.51 -8.47 -3.31
N THR A 107 -1.36 -8.17 -3.91
CA THR A 107 -0.91 -8.80 -5.16
C THR A 107 0.18 -9.84 -4.96
N SER A 108 0.70 -9.98 -3.74
CA SER A 108 1.65 -11.02 -3.37
C SER A 108 1.35 -11.60 -1.98
N THR A 109 1.93 -12.77 -1.71
CA THR A 109 1.97 -13.35 -0.37
C THR A 109 3.02 -12.64 0.48
N PRO A 110 2.82 -12.51 1.80
CA PRO A 110 3.80 -11.90 2.70
C PRO A 110 5.19 -12.56 2.58
N ALA A 111 6.21 -11.76 2.34
CA ALA A 111 7.61 -12.18 2.34
C ALA A 111 8.21 -11.90 3.72
N VAL A 112 8.72 -12.94 4.38
CA VAL A 112 9.21 -12.86 5.76
C VAL A 112 10.73 -13.00 5.79
N THR A 113 11.40 -12.04 6.41
CA THR A 113 12.86 -12.03 6.56
C THR A 113 13.26 -11.72 8.00
N PRO A 114 14.12 -12.52 8.67
CA PRO A 114 14.57 -12.22 10.02
C PRO A 114 15.39 -10.91 10.08
N VAL A 115 15.15 -10.10 11.10
CA VAL A 115 15.93 -8.88 11.36
C VAL A 115 17.26 -9.27 12.00
N GLY A 116 18.38 -9.07 11.28
CA GLY A 116 19.74 -9.25 11.82
C GLY A 116 20.41 -10.59 11.50
N ALA A 117 20.14 -11.16 10.32
CA ALA A 117 20.94 -12.26 9.77
C ALA A 117 22.38 -11.83 9.42
#